data_AF-A0A7V8XSJ9-F1
#
_entry.id   AF-A0A7V8XSJ9-F1
#
_cell.length_a   1.000
_cell.length_b   1.000
_cell.length_c   1.000
_cell.angle_alpha   90.00
_cell.angle_beta   90.00
_cell.angle_gamma   90.00
#
_symmetry.space_group_name_H-M   'P 1'
#
loop_
_entity.id
_entity.type
_entity.pdbx_description
1 polymer ?
#
loop_
_entity_poly.entity_id
_entity_poly.type
_entity_poly.pdbx_seq_one_letter_code
_entity_poly.pdbx_strand_id
1 'polypeptide(L)'
;APASVAEALDGFAVRLSAVEGVPGGGGGGRGGRGGGATQPVAAPEASPPNTLWAVRGSLAGLMNAMQAADVAPTANTRAAVRAALGKARITMERWRTLRKVDLPALNVRLQAAGVSGIR
;
A
#
# COMPACT_ATOMS: atom_id res chain seq x y z
N ALA A 1 6.27 31.92 9.48
CA ALA A 1 5.62 31.51 10.74
C ALA A 1 5.59 29.98 10.78
N PRO A 2 5.66 29.33 11.96
CA PRO A 2 5.42 27.89 12.04
C PRO A 2 4.04 27.56 11.48
N ALA A 3 3.92 26.44 10.77
CA ALA A 3 2.65 25.96 10.24
C ALA A 3 1.63 25.82 11.38
N SER A 4 0.39 26.20 11.13
CA SER A 4 -0.68 26.10 12.13
C SER A 4 -0.92 24.64 12.54
N VAL A 5 -1.57 24.42 13.69
CA VAL A 5 -1.95 23.07 14.12
C VAL A 5 -2.82 22.37 13.07
N ALA A 6 -3.72 23.11 12.42
CA ALA A 6 -4.56 22.60 11.34
C ALA A 6 -3.71 22.12 10.15
N GLU A 7 -2.77 22.94 9.69
CA GLU A 7 -1.85 22.55 8.60
C GLU A 7 -1.00 21.32 8.96
N ALA A 8 -0.59 21.20 10.24
CA ALA A 8 0.16 20.03 10.70
C ALA A 8 -0.68 18.75 10.68
N LEU A 9 -1.96 18.83 11.06
CA LEU A 9 -2.93 17.73 10.98
C LEU A 9 -3.20 17.33 9.53
N ASP A 10 -3.47 18.31 8.66
CA ASP A 10 -3.73 18.06 7.24
C ASP A 10 -2.51 17.40 6.57
N GLY A 11 -1.31 17.91 6.83
CA GLY A 11 -0.08 17.32 6.32
C GLY A 11 0.14 15.89 6.81
N PHE A 12 -0.20 15.59 8.07
CA PHE A 12 -0.14 14.23 8.59
C PHE A 12 -1.19 13.32 7.93
N ALA A 13 -2.43 13.80 7.78
CA ALA A 13 -3.51 13.07 7.12
C ALA A 13 -3.16 12.72 5.66
N VAL A 14 -2.58 13.66 4.90
CA VAL A 14 -2.09 13.40 3.53
C VAL A 14 -1.06 12.29 3.50
N ARG A 15 -0.07 12.31 4.41
CA ARG A 15 0.95 11.25 4.47
C ARG A 15 0.35 9.90 4.88
N LEU A 16 -0.62 9.90 5.78
CA LEU A 16 -1.34 8.71 6.20
C LEU A 16 -2.13 8.10 5.02
N SER A 17 -2.93 8.90 4.32
CA SER A 17 -3.68 8.46 3.14
C SER A 17 -2.77 7.97 2.01
N ALA A 18 -1.58 8.55 1.85
CA ALA A 18 -0.59 8.10 0.87
C ALA A 18 0.08 6.75 1.22
N VAL A 19 -0.02 6.30 2.47
CA VAL A 19 0.41 4.95 2.89
C VAL A 19 -0.76 3.97 2.85
N GLU A 20 -1.95 4.40 3.24
CA GLU A 20 -3.16 3.58 3.18
C GLU A 20 -3.53 3.21 1.73
N GLY A 21 -3.59 4.22 0.86
CA GLY A 21 -4.14 4.10 -0.49
C GLY A 21 -5.66 3.92 -0.48
N VAL A 22 -6.23 3.74 -1.67
CA VAL A 22 -7.68 3.54 -1.83
C VAL A 22 -8.00 2.05 -1.97
N PRO A 23 -9.06 1.53 -1.32
CA PRO A 23 -9.57 0.18 -1.58
C PRO A 23 -9.85 0.00 -3.08
N GLY A 24 -9.24 -1.02 -3.70
CA GLY A 24 -9.37 -1.27 -5.14
C GLY A 24 -8.40 -0.49 -6.04
N GLY A 25 -7.59 0.42 -5.49
CA GLY A 25 -6.61 1.23 -6.24
C GLY A 25 -5.28 0.52 -6.55
N GLY A 26 -5.20 -0.81 -6.40
CA GLY A 26 -3.96 -1.55 -6.61
C GLY A 26 -4.20 -2.95 -7.15
N GLY A 27 -3.93 -3.13 -8.44
CA GLY A 27 -3.54 -4.41 -9.06
C GLY A 27 -4.41 -5.61 -8.72
N GLY A 28 -5.73 -5.45 -8.78
CA GLY A 28 -6.69 -6.54 -8.65
C GLY A 28 -7.30 -6.85 -10.01
N GLY A 29 -6.54 -7.49 -10.89
CA GLY A 29 -7.06 -8.03 -12.14
C GLY A 29 -8.19 -9.01 -11.85
N ARG A 30 -9.42 -8.61 -12.19
CA ARG A 30 -10.61 -9.45 -12.20
C ARG A 30 -10.63 -10.24 -13.52
N GLY A 31 -10.62 -11.58 -13.43
CA GLY A 31 -10.97 -12.51 -14.52
C GLY A 31 -9.77 -13.24 -15.15
N GLY A 32 -9.86 -14.51 -15.54
CA GLY A 32 -11.04 -15.34 -15.67
C GLY A 32 -10.71 -16.80 -16.01
N ARG A 33 -11.70 -17.64 -15.78
CA ARG A 33 -11.84 -18.97 -16.41
C ARG A 33 -11.76 -18.79 -17.94
N GLY A 34 -11.21 -19.80 -18.60
CA GLY A 34 -10.80 -19.78 -20.00
C GLY A 34 -11.79 -19.25 -21.03
N GLY A 35 -11.23 -18.78 -22.15
CA GLY A 35 -11.95 -18.35 -23.35
C GLY A 35 -11.04 -17.49 -24.22
N GLY A 36 -10.65 -18.00 -25.38
CA GLY A 36 -9.78 -17.29 -26.32
C GLY A 36 -10.43 -16.02 -26.85
N ALA A 37 -9.70 -14.92 -26.77
CA ALA A 37 -9.84 -13.75 -27.63
C ALA A 37 -8.55 -12.93 -27.50
N THR A 38 -8.01 -12.50 -28.65
CA THR A 38 -6.84 -11.65 -28.82
C THR A 38 -6.93 -10.40 -27.93
N GLN A 39 -6.06 -10.32 -26.91
CA GLN A 39 -5.92 -9.14 -26.06
C GLN A 39 -5.09 -8.06 -26.80
N PRO A 40 -5.53 -6.79 -26.85
CA PRO A 40 -4.64 -5.70 -27.17
C PRO A 40 -3.62 -5.55 -26.03
N VAL A 41 -2.36 -5.34 -26.41
CA VAL A 41 -1.21 -5.22 -25.52
C VAL A 41 -1.47 -4.07 -24.55
N ALA A 42 -1.76 -4.39 -23.28
CA ALA A 42 -1.86 -3.39 -22.23
C ALA A 42 -0.49 -2.72 -22.07
N ALA A 43 -0.48 -1.39 -22.18
CA ALA A 43 0.66 -0.53 -21.86
C ALA A 43 1.28 -0.92 -20.51
N PRO A 44 2.59 -0.66 -20.28
CA PRO A 44 3.27 -1.09 -19.07
C PRO A 44 2.50 -0.59 -17.85
N GLU A 45 1.87 -1.50 -17.12
CA GLU A 45 1.19 -1.19 -15.87
C GLU A 45 2.18 -0.42 -15.01
N ALA A 46 1.86 0.86 -14.75
CA ALA A 46 2.55 1.61 -13.72
C ALA A 46 2.58 0.74 -12.48
N SER A 47 3.78 0.46 -11.95
CA SER A 47 3.94 -0.41 -10.78
C SER A 47 2.90 -0.03 -9.73
N PRO A 48 2.09 -0.98 -9.23
CA PRO A 48 1.01 -0.63 -8.31
C PRO A 48 1.60 0.16 -7.15
N PRO A 49 0.90 1.23 -6.73
CA PRO A 49 1.45 2.15 -5.74
C PRO A 49 1.81 1.39 -4.46
N ASN A 50 2.91 1.78 -3.81
CA ASN A 50 3.36 1.17 -2.54
C ASN A 50 2.45 1.62 -1.39
N THR A 51 1.22 1.08 -1.38
CA THR A 51 0.16 1.34 -0.40
C THR A 51 -0.28 0.04 0.27
N LEU A 52 -0.85 0.15 1.47
CA LEU A 52 -1.34 -1.00 2.24
C LEU A 52 -2.41 -1.77 1.46
N TRP A 53 -3.35 -1.06 0.83
CA TRP A 53 -4.39 -1.69 0.02
C TRP A 53 -3.84 -2.44 -1.19
N ALA A 54 -2.90 -1.85 -1.94
CA ALA A 54 -2.33 -2.49 -3.12
C ALA A 54 -1.49 -3.73 -2.76
N VAL A 55 -0.70 -3.65 -1.69
CA VAL A 55 0.09 -4.77 -1.17
C VAL A 55 -0.82 -5.90 -0.71
N ARG A 56 -1.87 -5.58 0.07
CA ARG A 56 -2.87 -6.56 0.53
C ARG A 56 -3.52 -7.28 -0.65
N GLY A 57 -3.98 -6.53 -1.65
CA GLY A 57 -4.59 -7.09 -2.85
C GLY A 57 -3.65 -8.03 -3.62
N SER A 58 -2.40 -7.59 -3.82
CA SER A 58 -1.38 -8.38 -4.52
C SER A 58 -1.08 -9.70 -3.80
N LEU A 59 -0.87 -9.65 -2.47
CA LEU A 59 -0.57 -10.84 -1.68
C LEU A 59 -1.76 -11.81 -1.63
N ALA A 60 -2.98 -11.30 -1.46
CA ALA A 60 -4.19 -12.12 -1.48
C ALA A 60 -4.40 -12.79 -2.86
N GLY A 61 -4.20 -12.06 -3.95
CA GLY A 61 -4.27 -12.60 -5.31
C GLY A 61 -3.25 -13.71 -5.55
N LEU A 62 -2.00 -13.50 -5.14
CA LEU A 62 -0.95 -14.52 -5.24
C LEU A 62 -1.24 -15.75 -4.38
N MET A 63 -1.75 -15.56 -3.16
CA MET A 63 -2.15 -16.67 -2.29
C MET A 63 -3.25 -17.51 -2.94
N ASN A 64 -4.31 -16.87 -3.44
CA ASN A 64 -5.42 -17.55 -4.11
C ASN A 64 -4.94 -18.33 -5.35
N ALA A 65 -4.06 -17.72 -6.15
CA ALA A 65 -3.50 -18.36 -7.34
C ALA A 65 -2.65 -19.60 -7.00
N MET A 66 -1.86 -19.54 -5.92
CA MET A 66 -1.08 -20.69 -5.45
C MET A 66 -1.97 -21.79 -4.87
N GLN A 67 -3.04 -21.43 -4.15
CA GLN A 67 -3.98 -22.41 -3.59
C GLN A 67 -4.80 -23.14 -4.65
N ALA A 68 -5.06 -22.50 -5.79
CA ALA A 68 -5.78 -23.11 -6.91
C ALA A 68 -4.88 -23.95 -7.83
N ALA A 69 -3.56 -23.98 -7.59
CA ALA A 69 -2.62 -24.70 -8.44
C ALA A 69 -2.35 -26.10 -7.90
N ASP A 70 -2.57 -27.12 -8.74
CA ASP A 70 -2.19 -28.52 -8.44
C ASP A 70 -0.71 -28.83 -8.72
N VAL A 71 0.07 -27.80 -9.04
CA VAL A 71 1.49 -27.91 -9.40
C VAL A 71 2.34 -26.99 -8.54
N ALA A 72 3.62 -27.32 -8.39
CA ALA A 72 4.56 -26.50 -7.64
C ALA A 72 4.66 -25.06 -8.19
N PRO A 73 4.93 -24.04 -7.35
CA PRO A 73 5.07 -22.66 -7.80
C PRO A 73 6.14 -22.52 -8.89
N THR A 74 5.81 -21.81 -9.98
CA THR A 74 6.74 -21.56 -11.08
C THR A 74 7.79 -20.49 -10.71
N ALA A 75 8.83 -20.33 -11.54
CA ALA A 75 9.78 -19.23 -11.38
C ALA A 75 9.10 -17.85 -11.40
N ASN A 76 8.07 -17.69 -12.25
CA ASN A 76 7.29 -16.46 -12.36
C ASN A 76 6.48 -16.20 -11.09
N THR A 77 5.82 -17.22 -10.53
CA THR A 77 5.09 -17.12 -9.26
C THR A 77 6.02 -16.69 -8.12
N ARG A 78 7.22 -17.29 -8.03
CA ARG A 78 8.22 -16.91 -7.01
C ARG A 78 8.72 -15.49 -7.19
N ALA A 79 8.94 -15.04 -8.43
CA ALA A 79 9.35 -13.67 -8.71
C ALA A 79 8.27 -12.66 -8.30
N ALA A 80 7.00 -12.95 -8.61
CA ALA A 80 5.86 -12.11 -8.24
C ALA A 80 5.70 -12.00 -6.71
N VAL A 81 5.86 -13.11 -5.97
CA VAL A 81 5.86 -13.11 -4.51
C VAL A 81 6.98 -12.24 -3.95
N ARG A 82 8.22 -12.38 -4.44
CA ARG A 82 9.34 -11.52 -3.99
C ARG A 82 9.07 -10.04 -4.25
N ALA A 83 8.51 -9.70 -5.41
CA ALA A 83 8.14 -8.33 -5.73
C ALA A 83 7.07 -7.79 -4.76
N ALA A 84 6.01 -8.57 -4.49
CA ALA A 84 4.96 -8.18 -3.56
C ALA A 84 5.50 -7.98 -2.12
N LEU A 85 6.39 -8.87 -1.66
CA LEU A 85 7.04 -8.74 -0.35
C LEU A 85 7.97 -7.52 -0.28
N GLY A 86 8.68 -7.18 -1.35
CA GLY A 86 9.49 -5.96 -1.43
C GLY A 86 8.63 -4.70 -1.27
N LYS A 87 7.49 -4.63 -1.97
CA LYS A 87 6.52 -3.53 -1.83
C LYS A 87 5.93 -3.46 -0.43
N ALA A 88 5.64 -4.62 0.18
CA ALA A 88 5.16 -4.70 1.55
C ALA A 88 6.17 -4.10 2.54
N ARG A 89 7.45 -4.46 2.40
CA ARG A 89 8.53 -3.92 3.24
C ARG A 89 8.61 -2.41 3.16
N ILE A 90 8.65 -1.84 1.96
CA ILE A 90 8.72 -0.38 1.74
C ILE A 90 7.50 0.31 2.38
N THR A 91 6.30 -0.23 2.18
CA THR A 91 5.07 0.32 2.73
C THR A 91 5.08 0.30 4.26
N MET A 92 5.56 -0.79 4.86
CA MET A 92 5.68 -0.93 6.32
C MET A 92 6.77 -0.04 6.92
N GLU A 93 7.86 0.23 6.20
CA GLU A 93 8.87 1.21 6.60
C GLU A 93 8.26 2.62 6.64
N ARG A 94 7.47 3.01 5.63
CA ARG A 94 6.74 4.30 5.63
C ARG A 94 5.73 4.39 6.78
N TRP A 95 4.97 3.33 7.03
CA TRP A 95 4.06 3.25 8.18
C TRP A 95 4.80 3.40 9.51
N ARG A 96 5.96 2.75 9.65
CA ARG A 96 6.78 2.85 10.85
C ARG A 96 7.29 4.28 11.07
N THR A 97 7.71 4.99 10.01
CA THR A 97 8.10 6.39 10.10
C THR A 97 6.94 7.26 10.57
N LEU A 98 5.74 7.09 9.99
CA LEU A 98 4.55 7.84 10.42
C LEU A 98 4.29 7.68 11.92
N ARG A 99 4.37 6.45 12.44
CA ARG A 99 4.09 6.17 13.85
C ARG A 99 5.20 6.61 14.80
N LYS A 100 6.46 6.46 14.41
CA LYS A 100 7.60 6.65 15.31
C LYS A 100 8.20 8.05 15.27
N VAL A 101 7.98 8.77 14.18
CA VAL A 101 8.57 10.10 13.94
C VAL A 101 7.45 11.13 13.82
N ASP A 102 6.57 10.95 12.84
CA ASP A 102 5.63 12.01 12.47
C ASP A 102 4.53 12.19 13.53
N LEU A 103 3.98 11.10 14.08
CA LEU A 103 2.91 11.16 15.09
C LEU A 103 3.41 11.77 16.42
N PRO A 104 4.57 11.38 16.99
CA PRO A 104 5.13 12.09 18.14
C PRO A 104 5.39 13.57 17.87
N ALA A 105 5.93 13.92 16.70
CA ALA A 105 6.17 15.31 16.33
C ALA A 105 4.86 16.13 16.22
N LEU A 106 3.80 15.52 15.69
CA LEU A 106 2.46 16.12 15.67
C LEU A 106 1.92 16.30 17.10
N ASN A 107 2.07 15.31 17.97
CA ASN A 107 1.61 15.38 19.36
C ASN A 107 2.29 16.49 20.15
N VAL A 108 3.58 16.74 19.95
CA VAL A 108 4.27 17.89 20.56
C VAL A 108 3.63 19.20 20.13
N ARG A 109 3.28 19.35 18.84
CA ARG A 109 2.62 20.55 18.32
C ARG A 109 1.20 20.72 18.87
N LEU A 110 0.44 19.62 18.98
CA LEU A 110 -0.89 19.62 19.57
C LEU A 110 -0.85 20.06 21.03
N GLN A 111 0.07 19.50 21.81
CA GLN A 111 0.25 19.85 23.23
C GLN A 111 0.67 21.30 23.42
N ALA A 112 1.58 21.82 22.59
CA ALA A 112 1.98 23.22 22.62
C ALA A 112 0.82 24.19 22.33
N ALA A 113 -0.21 23.71 21.64
CA ALA A 113 -1.43 24.45 21.36
C ALA A 113 -2.58 24.15 22.36
N GLY A 114 -2.30 23.43 23.45
CA GLY A 114 -3.30 23.07 24.47
C GLY A 114 -4.28 21.96 24.04
N VAL A 115 -4.00 21.27 22.94
CA VAL A 115 -4.82 20.15 22.43
C VAL A 115 -4.23 18.82 22.91
N SER A 116 -5.11 17.87 23.28
CA SER A 116 -4.68 16.53 23.63
C SER A 116 -4.05 15.80 22.44
N GLY A 117 -2.98 15.04 22.71
CA GLY A 117 -2.31 14.23 21.68
C GLY A 117 -3.16 13.05 21.19
N ILE A 118 -2.80 12.54 20.02
CA ILE A 118 -3.40 11.39 19.34
C ILE A 118 -2.59 10.13 19.67
N ARG A 119 -3.25 8.98 19.85
CA ARG A 119 -2.62 7.69 20.16
C ARG A 119 -2.50 6.77 18.95
#